data_AF-A0A6M5YQI5-F1
#
_entry.id   AF-A0A6M5YQI5-F1
#
_cell.length_a   1.000
_cell.length_b   1.000
_cell.length_c   1.000
_cell.angle_alpha   90.00
_cell.angle_beta   90.00
_cell.angle_gamma   90.00
#
_symmetry.space_group_name_H-M   'P 1'
#
loop_
_entity.id
_entity.type
_entity.pdbx_description
1 polymer ?
#
loop_
_entity_poly.entity_id
_entity_poly.type
_entity_poly.pdbx_seq_one_letter_code
_entity_poly.pdbx_strand_id
1 'polypeptide(L)'
;MASNSPLDKLSPTQRLALAVAILVIGAVITQVRGCKQPGPAPQPGEPGQTLANRNVRFGLPAGAKPDPESRDAYLIDRPQYVLSYNDTKKVPNWVCWNLTATDVGHTKRTVSFEPDPDLPAGFHRVTSGAYTGGGFDRGHMCPSKDRSDTEENNRALFFMTNIVPQAPACNQKGWERLEAHCRDLAHKGSELYIAAGPHGQGGAGTDGKKDVIGHGPTKIEVPAAVWKVVLVLPSGDAVPDARARTIAVWMPNDQTVTDDWKKYAVTIAEVEQRTGYKFFPLVPEDVAAALKGRADAGP
;
A
#
# COMPACT_ATOMS: atom_id res chain seq x y z
N MET A 1 -23.18 20.38 67.88
CA MET A 1 -22.03 21.33 67.94
C MET A 1 -21.39 21.38 66.56
N ALA A 2 -20.88 22.55 66.18
CA ALA A 2 -20.60 22.97 64.81
C ALA A 2 -19.67 22.03 64.00
N SER A 3 -19.98 21.92 62.71
CA SER A 3 -19.10 21.36 61.67
C SER A 3 -17.82 22.21 61.59
N ASN A 4 -16.68 21.67 62.01
CA ASN A 4 -15.38 22.33 61.86
C ASN A 4 -14.81 22.05 60.47
N SER A 5 -15.37 22.66 59.44
CA SER A 5 -14.74 22.65 58.13
C SER A 5 -13.50 23.55 58.17
N PRO A 6 -12.34 23.11 57.65
CA PRO A 6 -11.15 23.96 57.51
C PRO A 6 -11.42 25.26 56.73
N LEU A 7 -12.47 25.28 55.90
CA LEU A 7 -12.91 26.43 55.12
C LEU A 7 -13.54 27.54 55.96
N ASP A 8 -14.05 27.21 57.16
CA ASP A 8 -14.72 28.19 58.01
C ASP A 8 -13.74 29.18 58.67
N LYS A 9 -12.44 28.84 58.71
CA LYS A 9 -11.37 29.68 59.26
C LYS A 9 -10.78 30.69 58.26
N LEU A 10 -11.24 30.68 57.00
CA LEU A 10 -10.74 31.59 55.97
C LEU A 10 -11.46 32.93 56.02
N SER A 11 -10.70 34.03 55.98
CA SER A 11 -11.23 35.39 55.81
C SER A 11 -11.98 35.54 54.48
N PRO A 12 -12.90 36.51 54.34
CA PRO A 12 -13.64 36.74 53.09
C PRO A 12 -12.71 36.87 51.86
N THR A 13 -11.57 37.54 52.01
CA THR A 13 -10.52 37.69 51.00
C THR A 13 -9.82 36.37 50.66
N GLN A 14 -9.57 35.51 51.65
CA GLN A 14 -8.98 34.18 51.40
C GLN A 14 -9.96 33.23 50.74
N ARG A 15 -11.26 33.32 51.05
CA ARG A 15 -12.31 32.56 50.36
C ARG A 15 -12.44 32.98 48.89
N LEU A 16 -12.34 34.28 48.61
CA LEU A 16 -12.33 34.82 47.26
C LEU A 16 -11.07 34.37 46.49
N ALA A 17 -9.90 34.43 47.11
CA ALA A 17 -8.66 33.95 46.49
C ALA A 17 -8.68 32.45 46.19
N LEU A 18 -9.26 31.63 47.08
CA LEU A 18 -9.42 30.19 46.88
C LEU A 18 -10.44 29.88 45.76
N ALA A 19 -11.55 30.62 45.69
CA ALA A 19 -12.54 30.49 44.62
C ALA A 19 -11.96 30.89 43.25
N VAL A 20 -11.15 31.95 43.19
CA VAL A 20 -10.43 32.36 41.98
C VAL A 20 -9.35 31.35 41.59
N ALA A 21 -8.61 30.79 42.56
CA ALA A 21 -7.62 29.74 42.28
C ALA A 21 -8.27 28.45 41.73
N ILE A 22 -9.43 28.03 42.26
CA ILE A 22 -10.18 26.88 41.76
C ILE A 22 -10.73 27.15 40.34
N LEU A 23 -11.19 28.37 40.05
CA LEU A 23 -11.64 28.77 38.71
C LEU A 23 -10.50 28.86 37.69
N VAL A 24 -9.31 29.31 38.09
CA VAL A 24 -8.12 29.37 37.22
C VAL A 24 -7.56 27.97 36.98
N ILE A 25 -7.52 27.09 37.97
CA ILE A 25 -7.12 25.68 37.79
C ILE A 25 -8.16 24.92 36.95
N GLY A 26 -9.46 25.18 37.16
CA GLY A 26 -10.53 24.64 36.32
C GLY A 26 -10.46 25.12 34.87
N ALA A 27 -10.17 26.41 34.63
CA ALA A 27 -10.01 26.96 33.28
C ALA A 27 -8.77 26.42 32.56
N VAL A 28 -7.66 26.20 33.28
CA VAL A 28 -6.43 25.60 32.73
C VAL A 28 -6.60 24.11 32.43
N ILE A 29 -7.41 23.38 33.20
CA ILE A 29 -7.73 21.96 32.93
C ILE A 29 -8.75 21.80 31.78
N THR A 30 -9.54 22.84 31.46
CA THR A 30 -10.57 22.76 30.40
C THR A 30 -10.10 23.22 29.01
N GLN A 31 -8.81 23.57 28.84
CA GLN A 31 -8.23 23.93 27.53
C GLN A 31 -7.26 22.89 26.92
N VAL A 32 -7.25 21.65 27.43
CA VAL A 32 -6.51 20.51 26.80
C VAL A 32 -7.46 19.50 26.14
N ARG A 33 -8.61 19.95 25.63
CA ARG A 33 -9.47 19.13 24.76
C ARG A 33 -9.67 19.81 23.41
N GLY A 34 -8.72 19.51 22.51
CA GLY A 34 -8.73 19.92 21.11
C GLY A 34 -7.75 19.15 20.23
N CYS A 35 -6.80 18.40 20.79
CA CYS A 35 -6.09 17.38 20.02
C CYS A 35 -7.04 16.20 19.82
N LYS A 36 -7.66 16.14 18.63
CA LYS A 36 -8.16 14.89 18.06
C LYS A 36 -7.00 13.88 18.19
N GLN A 37 -7.12 12.93 19.11
CA GLN A 37 -6.18 11.81 19.11
C GLN A 37 -6.27 11.19 17.71
N PRO A 38 -5.15 11.03 16.99
CA PRO A 38 -5.20 10.20 15.79
C PRO A 38 -5.80 8.86 16.23
N GLY A 39 -6.80 8.41 15.49
CA GLY A 39 -7.34 7.07 15.70
C GLY A 39 -6.18 6.07 15.75
N PRO A 40 -6.29 4.96 16.51
CA PRO A 40 -5.26 3.95 16.48
C PRO A 40 -4.98 3.60 15.02
N ALA A 41 -3.71 3.63 14.61
CA ALA A 41 -3.31 2.97 13.38
C ALA A 41 -3.93 1.56 13.38
N PRO A 42 -4.33 1.01 12.23
CA PRO A 42 -4.71 -0.40 12.17
C PRO A 42 -3.61 -1.19 12.88
N GLN A 43 -3.95 -1.75 14.05
CA GLN A 43 -3.04 -2.65 14.72
C GLN A 43 -2.86 -3.83 13.76
N PRO A 44 -1.66 -4.46 13.72
CA PRO A 44 -1.55 -5.76 13.08
C PRO A 44 -2.69 -6.61 13.64
N GLY A 45 -3.65 -6.96 12.79
CA GLY A 45 -4.81 -7.71 13.25
C GLY A 45 -4.36 -9.02 13.89
N GLU A 46 -5.14 -9.54 14.82
CA GLU A 46 -4.89 -10.89 15.30
C GLU A 46 -5.09 -11.88 14.12
N PRO A 47 -4.31 -12.97 14.04
CA PRO A 47 -4.54 -14.01 13.05
C PRO A 47 -6.02 -14.43 13.02
N GLY A 48 -6.66 -14.37 11.85
CA GLY A 48 -8.10 -14.63 11.69
C GLY A 48 -9.02 -13.39 11.69
N GLN A 49 -8.50 -12.18 11.93
CA GLN A 49 -9.27 -10.94 11.78
C GLN A 49 -9.40 -10.53 10.30
N THR A 50 -10.58 -10.09 9.87
CA THR A 50 -10.79 -9.50 8.53
C THR A 50 -10.73 -7.98 8.61
N LEU A 51 -9.90 -7.36 7.76
CA LEU A 51 -9.93 -5.91 7.56
C LEU A 51 -11.13 -5.52 6.71
N ALA A 52 -11.69 -4.33 6.95
CA ALA A 52 -12.89 -3.84 6.26
C ALA A 52 -12.69 -3.73 4.74
N ASN A 53 -11.47 -3.37 4.29
CA ASN A 53 -11.14 -3.34 2.86
C ASN A 53 -10.68 -4.72 2.37
N ARG A 54 -11.43 -5.31 1.42
CA ARG A 54 -11.14 -6.62 0.80
C ARG A 54 -9.71 -6.74 0.27
N ASN A 55 -9.12 -5.64 -0.19
CA ASN A 55 -7.79 -5.58 -0.78
C ASN A 55 -6.67 -5.96 0.20
N VAL A 56 -6.95 -5.93 1.50
CA VAL A 56 -6.00 -6.23 2.57
C VAL A 56 -6.59 -7.21 3.59
N ARG A 57 -7.50 -8.09 3.15
CA ARG A 57 -8.13 -9.11 4.00
C ARG A 57 -7.14 -9.88 4.88
N PHE A 58 -5.95 -10.17 4.33
CA PHE A 58 -4.89 -10.92 5.02
C PHE A 58 -3.79 -10.03 5.64
N GLY A 59 -4.04 -8.73 5.77
CA GLY A 59 -3.15 -7.77 6.42
C GLY A 59 -2.24 -6.98 5.47
N LEU A 60 -1.65 -5.91 6.02
CA LEU A 60 -0.71 -5.04 5.31
C LEU A 60 0.70 -5.65 5.31
N PRO A 61 1.47 -5.55 4.20
CA PRO A 61 2.86 -6.03 4.16
C PRO A 61 3.80 -5.37 5.18
N ALA A 62 3.55 -4.09 5.47
CA ALA A 62 4.26 -3.31 6.48
C ALA A 62 3.34 -2.21 7.01
N GLY A 63 3.71 -1.60 8.15
CA GLY A 63 2.94 -0.50 8.74
C GLY A 63 2.88 0.73 7.84
N ALA A 64 1.68 1.26 7.62
CA ALA A 64 1.43 2.53 6.96
C ALA A 64 0.22 3.19 7.63
N LYS A 65 0.19 4.53 7.67
CA LYS A 65 -0.86 5.29 8.37
C LYS A 65 -1.41 6.41 7.50
N PRO A 66 -2.72 6.72 7.57
CA PRO A 66 -3.31 7.85 6.88
C PRO A 66 -3.03 9.15 7.66
N ASP A 67 -1.75 9.36 7.98
CA ASP A 67 -1.23 10.49 8.74
C ASP A 67 -0.25 11.25 7.83
N PRO A 68 -0.52 12.52 7.45
CA PRO A 68 0.36 13.30 6.59
C PRO A 68 1.81 13.42 7.10
N GLU A 69 2.05 13.25 8.41
CA GLU A 69 3.40 13.22 8.99
C GLU A 69 4.15 11.91 8.69
N SER A 70 3.43 10.83 8.36
CA SER A 70 4.00 9.56 7.92
C SER A 70 4.41 9.59 6.43
N ARG A 71 5.18 10.61 6.02
CA ARG A 71 5.46 10.95 4.61
C ARG A 71 6.00 9.79 3.76
N ASP A 72 6.84 8.94 4.34
CA ASP A 72 7.47 7.84 3.61
C ASP A 72 6.73 6.49 3.75
N ALA A 73 5.59 6.49 4.45
CA ALA A 73 4.72 5.33 4.62
C ALA A 73 3.24 5.78 4.75
N TYR A 74 2.81 6.70 3.89
CA TYR A 74 1.48 7.28 3.92
C TYR A 74 0.47 6.29 3.35
N LEU A 75 -0.52 5.90 4.16
CA LEU A 75 -1.53 4.94 3.74
C LEU A 75 -2.57 5.63 2.85
N ILE A 76 -2.73 5.12 1.64
CA ILE A 76 -3.85 5.45 0.76
C ILE A 76 -4.75 4.23 0.70
N ASP A 77 -5.97 4.37 1.23
CA ASP A 77 -6.98 3.32 1.31
C ASP A 77 -8.12 3.62 0.33
N ARG A 78 -8.22 2.83 -0.75
CA ARG A 78 -9.24 2.98 -1.79
C ARG A 78 -10.04 1.68 -1.98
N PRO A 79 -11.27 1.76 -2.50
CA PRO A 79 -12.03 0.56 -2.88
C PRO A 79 -11.29 -0.32 -3.89
N GLN A 80 -10.50 0.28 -4.78
CA GLN A 80 -9.80 -0.43 -5.86
C GLN A 80 -8.51 -1.09 -5.38
N TYR A 81 -7.77 -0.48 -4.45
CA TYR A 81 -6.50 -0.97 -3.91
C TYR A 81 -6.15 -0.25 -2.61
N VAL A 82 -5.22 -0.80 -1.85
CA VAL A 82 -4.59 -0.13 -0.70
C VAL A 82 -3.11 -0.02 -0.96
N LEU A 83 -2.50 1.15 -0.73
CA LEU A 83 -1.06 1.31 -0.90
C LEU A 83 -0.40 2.11 0.23
N SER A 84 0.88 1.86 0.42
CA SER A 84 1.78 2.71 1.20
C SER A 84 2.57 3.58 0.24
N TYR A 85 2.35 4.88 0.27
CA TYR A 85 3.05 5.85 -0.57
C TYR A 85 4.32 6.36 0.13
N ASN A 86 5.40 6.48 -0.64
CA ASN A 86 6.65 7.05 -0.18
C ASN A 86 6.87 8.41 -0.83
N ASP A 87 6.66 9.50 -0.10
CA ASP A 87 6.83 10.84 -0.63
C ASP A 87 8.29 11.13 -0.98
N THR A 88 9.28 10.65 -0.22
CA THR A 88 10.69 10.86 -0.59
C THR A 88 11.04 10.23 -1.95
N LYS A 89 10.56 9.01 -2.21
CA LYS A 89 10.85 8.25 -3.44
C LYS A 89 9.90 8.54 -4.59
N LYS A 90 8.74 9.15 -4.30
CA LYS A 90 7.65 9.44 -5.23
C LYS A 90 7.03 8.22 -5.91
N VAL A 91 7.16 7.06 -5.29
CA VAL A 91 6.59 5.76 -5.71
C VAL A 91 5.96 5.06 -4.50
N PRO A 92 5.05 4.07 -4.69
CA PRO A 92 4.57 3.28 -3.57
C PRO A 92 5.68 2.39 -3.00
N ASN A 93 5.68 2.14 -1.69
CA ASN A 93 6.47 1.08 -1.06
C ASN A 93 5.90 -0.31 -1.41
N TRP A 94 4.56 -0.40 -1.43
CA TRP A 94 3.78 -1.58 -1.81
C TRP A 94 2.35 -1.16 -2.16
N VAL A 95 1.69 -1.95 -2.99
CA VAL A 95 0.27 -1.83 -3.36
C VAL A 95 -0.38 -3.21 -3.21
N CYS A 96 -1.52 -3.28 -2.54
CA CYS A 96 -2.30 -4.47 -2.30
C CYS A 96 -3.68 -4.36 -2.95
N TRP A 97 -4.14 -5.44 -3.59
CA TRP A 97 -5.49 -5.53 -4.15
C TRP A 97 -5.99 -6.97 -4.15
N ASN A 98 -7.31 -7.10 -4.08
CA ASN A 98 -8.01 -8.35 -4.30
C ASN A 98 -8.55 -8.40 -5.73
N LEU A 99 -8.47 -9.54 -6.40
CA LEU A 99 -8.88 -9.71 -7.78
C LEU A 99 -9.83 -10.91 -7.90
N THR A 100 -11.04 -10.65 -8.37
CA THR A 100 -12.04 -11.64 -8.78
C THR A 100 -12.43 -11.43 -10.24
N ALA A 101 -13.10 -12.42 -10.84
CA ALA A 101 -13.62 -12.29 -12.21
C ALA A 101 -14.54 -11.06 -12.39
N THR A 102 -15.24 -10.64 -11.34
CA THR A 102 -16.15 -9.49 -11.39
C THR A 102 -15.44 -8.15 -11.53
N ASP A 103 -14.15 -8.07 -11.16
CA ASP A 103 -13.37 -6.84 -11.30
C ASP A 103 -12.85 -6.65 -12.74
N VAL A 104 -12.91 -7.71 -13.57
CA VAL A 104 -12.43 -7.73 -14.96
C VAL A 104 -13.62 -7.61 -15.92
N GLY A 105 -13.93 -6.38 -16.33
CA GLY A 105 -14.95 -6.08 -17.32
C GLY A 105 -14.39 -5.64 -18.67
N HIS A 106 -15.24 -4.95 -19.44
CA HIS A 106 -14.96 -4.51 -20.82
C HIS A 106 -14.62 -3.02 -20.94
N THR A 107 -14.43 -2.32 -19.82
CA THR A 107 -14.11 -0.89 -19.82
C THR A 107 -12.84 -0.63 -20.61
N LYS A 108 -12.89 0.37 -21.50
CA LYS A 108 -11.71 0.78 -22.26
C LYS A 108 -10.69 1.40 -21.31
N ARG A 109 -9.44 0.98 -21.46
CA ARG A 109 -8.31 1.53 -20.73
C ARG A 109 -8.27 3.06 -20.94
N THR A 110 -8.27 3.83 -19.85
CA THR A 110 -8.00 5.28 -19.94
C THR A 110 -6.56 5.53 -20.40
N VAL A 111 -6.31 6.71 -20.98
CA VAL A 111 -4.99 7.13 -21.46
C VAL A 111 -4.40 8.29 -20.64
N SER A 112 -5.16 8.80 -19.67
CA SER A 112 -4.77 9.96 -18.86
C SER A 112 -4.17 9.51 -17.53
N PHE A 113 -2.86 9.72 -17.38
CA PHE A 113 -2.15 9.56 -16.11
C PHE A 113 -2.25 10.87 -15.32
N GLU A 114 -2.80 10.79 -14.12
CA GLU A 114 -3.23 11.96 -13.35
C GLU A 114 -2.47 12.07 -12.02
N PRO A 115 -2.06 13.29 -11.61
CA PRO A 115 -1.58 13.50 -10.25
C PRO A 115 -2.67 13.08 -9.26
N ASP A 116 -2.29 12.39 -8.20
CA ASP A 116 -3.25 11.91 -7.20
C ASP A 116 -3.90 13.09 -6.46
N PRO A 117 -5.24 13.26 -6.55
CA PRO A 117 -5.94 14.39 -5.96
C PRO A 117 -6.01 14.33 -4.43
N ASP A 118 -5.83 13.15 -3.84
CA ASP A 118 -6.03 12.89 -2.41
C ASP A 118 -4.73 12.99 -1.60
N LEU A 119 -3.60 13.24 -2.27
CA LEU A 119 -2.34 13.46 -1.57
C LEU A 119 -2.43 14.72 -0.68
N PRO A 120 -2.00 14.64 0.60
CA PRO A 120 -2.09 15.75 1.54
C PRO A 120 -1.35 17.00 1.07
N ALA A 121 -1.75 18.15 1.63
CA ALA A 121 -0.99 19.38 1.46
C ALA A 121 0.47 19.17 1.91
N GLY A 122 1.43 19.68 1.14
CA GLY A 122 2.86 19.50 1.40
C GLY A 122 3.50 18.29 0.71
N PHE A 123 2.71 17.34 0.19
CA PHE A 123 3.21 16.29 -0.70
C PHE A 123 3.34 16.85 -2.12
N HIS A 124 4.44 16.52 -2.80
CA HIS A 124 4.62 16.95 -4.18
C HIS A 124 4.00 15.91 -5.12
N ARG A 125 2.90 16.29 -5.76
CA ARG A 125 2.16 15.40 -6.65
C ARG A 125 2.95 15.17 -7.93
N VAL A 126 3.27 13.90 -8.20
CA VAL A 126 3.90 13.47 -9.45
C VAL A 126 2.94 13.72 -10.60
N THR A 127 3.44 14.29 -11.69
CA THR A 127 2.69 14.42 -12.94
C THR A 127 3.22 13.43 -13.98
N SER A 128 2.38 13.09 -14.95
CA SER A 128 2.78 12.24 -16.07
C SER A 128 4.02 12.76 -16.81
N GLY A 129 4.21 14.08 -16.87
CA GLY A 129 5.37 14.70 -17.52
C GLY A 129 6.71 14.38 -16.88
N ALA A 130 6.75 14.01 -15.59
CA ALA A 130 7.99 13.64 -14.90
C ALA A 130 8.65 12.36 -15.46
N TYR A 131 7.89 11.55 -16.22
CA TYR A 131 8.40 10.35 -16.89
C TYR A 131 8.92 10.62 -18.30
N THR A 132 8.56 11.76 -18.90
CA THR A 132 8.92 12.08 -20.30
C THR A 132 10.44 12.25 -20.43
N GLY A 133 11.06 11.58 -21.41
CA GLY A 133 12.52 11.56 -21.57
C GLY A 133 13.26 10.74 -20.49
N GLY A 134 12.52 9.99 -19.67
CA GLY A 134 13.09 9.13 -18.64
C GLY A 134 13.63 7.81 -19.18
N GLY A 135 13.13 7.32 -20.33
CA GLY A 135 13.44 5.98 -20.85
C GLY A 135 12.73 4.84 -20.12
N PHE A 136 11.76 5.18 -19.27
CA PHE A 136 10.94 4.24 -18.49
C PHE A 136 9.47 4.44 -18.79
N ASP A 137 8.72 3.34 -18.79
CA ASP A 137 7.28 3.36 -18.82
C ASP A 137 6.70 3.83 -17.48
N ARG A 138 5.45 4.27 -17.56
CA ARG A 138 4.56 4.47 -16.40
C ARG A 138 3.99 3.11 -15.99
N GLY A 139 4.81 2.32 -15.30
CA GLY A 139 4.49 0.96 -14.87
C GLY A 139 3.48 0.95 -13.72
N HIS A 140 2.37 0.24 -13.89
CA HIS A 140 1.35 0.11 -12.85
C HIS A 140 1.74 -0.96 -11.83
N MET A 141 1.51 -0.72 -10.54
CA MET A 141 1.55 -1.78 -9.54
C MET A 141 0.24 -2.58 -9.53
N CYS A 142 -0.90 -1.91 -9.27
CA CYS A 142 -2.22 -2.46 -9.56
C CYS A 142 -2.61 -2.12 -11.00
N PRO A 143 -2.72 -3.09 -11.92
CA PRO A 143 -2.88 -2.81 -13.34
C PRO A 143 -4.32 -2.42 -13.68
N SER A 144 -4.46 -1.52 -14.65
CA SER A 144 -5.77 -1.06 -15.16
C SER A 144 -6.74 -2.21 -15.51
N LYS A 145 -6.26 -3.31 -16.11
CA LYS A 145 -7.13 -4.44 -16.51
C LYS A 145 -7.68 -5.25 -15.33
N ASP A 146 -7.14 -5.08 -14.12
CA ASP A 146 -7.65 -5.76 -12.92
C ASP A 146 -8.84 -5.00 -12.30
N ARG A 147 -9.24 -3.89 -12.91
CA ARG A 147 -10.34 -2.99 -12.54
C ARG A 147 -10.95 -2.41 -13.82
N SER A 148 -11.44 -3.28 -14.68
CA SER A 148 -12.08 -2.90 -15.95
C SER A 148 -13.58 -3.12 -15.94
N ASP A 149 -14.16 -3.38 -14.76
CA ASP A 149 -15.58 -3.50 -14.50
C ASP A 149 -16.34 -2.18 -14.69
N THR A 150 -15.76 -1.05 -14.24
CA THR A 150 -16.32 0.29 -14.44
C THR A 150 -15.25 1.32 -14.84
N GLU A 151 -15.66 2.42 -15.48
CA GLU A 151 -14.77 3.55 -15.80
C GLU A 151 -14.17 4.21 -14.56
N GLU A 152 -14.96 4.36 -13.50
CA GLU A 152 -14.50 4.92 -12.23
C GLU A 152 -13.40 4.06 -11.61
N ASN A 153 -13.64 2.75 -11.52
CA ASN A 153 -12.63 1.82 -11.02
C ASN A 153 -11.38 1.87 -11.88
N ASN A 154 -11.52 1.86 -13.22
CA ASN A 154 -10.39 1.90 -14.15
C ASN A 154 -9.56 3.17 -14.03
N ARG A 155 -10.21 4.32 -13.85
CA ARG A 155 -9.55 5.62 -13.71
C ARG A 155 -8.65 5.67 -12.48
N ALA A 156 -9.06 5.07 -11.36
CA ALA A 156 -8.30 5.13 -10.11
C ALA A 156 -6.89 4.49 -10.21
N LEU A 157 -6.65 3.61 -11.19
CA LEU A 157 -5.36 2.96 -11.42
C LEU A 157 -4.34 3.89 -12.09
N PHE A 158 -4.80 5.00 -12.65
CA PHE A 158 -3.96 5.97 -13.38
C PHE A 158 -3.49 7.14 -12.51
N PHE A 159 -3.81 7.11 -11.22
CA PHE A 159 -3.18 8.02 -10.27
C PHE A 159 -1.69 7.70 -10.14
N MET A 160 -0.85 8.73 -10.24
CA MET A 160 0.61 8.57 -10.25
C MET A 160 1.18 7.92 -8.98
N THR A 161 0.43 7.88 -7.87
CA THR A 161 0.77 7.15 -6.64
C THR A 161 0.81 5.62 -6.81
N ASN A 162 0.17 5.08 -7.85
CA ASN A 162 0.20 3.65 -8.22
C ASN A 162 1.28 3.33 -9.27
N ILE A 163 2.07 4.32 -9.69
CA ILE A 163 2.97 4.22 -10.85
C ILE A 163 4.44 4.21 -10.42
N VAL A 164 5.25 3.35 -11.04
CA VAL A 164 6.71 3.32 -10.88
C VAL A 164 7.41 3.45 -12.22
N PRO A 165 8.64 4.01 -12.27
CA PRO A 165 9.49 3.93 -13.46
C PRO A 165 9.84 2.47 -13.76
N GLN A 166 9.28 1.92 -14.83
CA GLN A 166 9.49 0.52 -15.18
C GLN A 166 10.13 0.41 -16.57
N ALA A 167 11.18 -0.39 -16.68
CA ALA A 167 11.87 -0.65 -17.94
C ALA A 167 10.87 -1.26 -18.95
N PRO A 168 10.81 -0.80 -20.22
CA PRO A 168 9.85 -1.33 -21.19
C PRO A 168 9.83 -2.85 -21.34
N ALA A 169 10.98 -3.53 -21.38
CA ALA A 169 11.00 -4.99 -21.44
C ALA A 169 10.41 -5.64 -20.17
N CYS A 170 10.65 -5.06 -18.98
CA CYS A 170 10.05 -5.50 -17.73
C CYS A 170 8.52 -5.31 -17.77
N ASN A 171 8.05 -4.09 -18.03
CA ASN A 171 6.65 -3.70 -18.01
C ASN A 171 5.79 -4.44 -19.05
N GLN A 172 6.25 -4.48 -20.30
CA GLN A 172 5.43 -4.90 -21.43
C GLN A 172 5.51 -6.41 -21.71
N LYS A 173 6.46 -7.12 -21.09
CA LYS A 173 6.67 -8.56 -21.27
C LYS A 173 6.39 -9.30 -19.96
N GLY A 174 7.41 -9.74 -19.23
CA GLY A 174 7.26 -10.60 -18.07
C GLY A 174 6.23 -10.11 -17.05
N TRP A 175 6.22 -8.80 -16.76
CA TRP A 175 5.24 -8.22 -15.84
C TRP A 175 3.80 -8.34 -16.36
N GLU A 176 3.54 -7.94 -17.60
CA GLU A 176 2.22 -8.07 -18.25
C GLU A 176 1.78 -9.54 -18.33
N ARG A 177 2.70 -10.47 -18.63
CA ARG A 177 2.39 -11.91 -18.73
C ARG A 177 1.96 -12.50 -17.39
N LEU A 178 2.58 -12.07 -16.28
CA LEU A 178 2.14 -12.45 -14.95
C LEU A 178 0.77 -11.82 -14.61
N GLU A 179 0.54 -10.56 -14.98
CA GLU A 179 -0.76 -9.91 -14.79
C GLU A 179 -1.88 -10.62 -15.58
N ALA A 180 -1.61 -11.02 -16.82
CA ALA A 180 -2.53 -11.78 -17.64
C ALA A 180 -2.85 -13.14 -17.00
N HIS A 181 -1.83 -13.85 -16.52
CA HIS A 181 -2.03 -15.11 -15.80
C HIS A 181 -2.89 -14.97 -14.54
N CYS A 182 -2.71 -13.89 -13.77
CA CYS A 182 -3.56 -13.61 -12.60
C CYS A 182 -5.04 -13.44 -13.00
N ARG A 183 -5.32 -12.71 -14.09
CA ARG A 183 -6.68 -12.55 -14.62
C ARG A 183 -7.26 -13.87 -15.15
N ASP A 184 -6.45 -14.70 -15.79
CA ASP A 184 -6.88 -16.03 -16.25
C ASP A 184 -7.29 -16.93 -15.08
N LEU A 185 -6.55 -16.88 -13.97
CA LEU A 185 -6.94 -17.59 -12.73
C LEU A 185 -8.25 -17.04 -12.16
N ALA A 186 -8.42 -15.72 -12.15
CA ALA A 186 -9.65 -15.09 -11.68
C ALA A 186 -10.87 -15.54 -12.51
N HIS A 187 -10.77 -15.53 -13.84
CA HIS A 187 -11.82 -16.03 -14.74
C HIS A 187 -12.11 -17.52 -14.58
N LYS A 188 -11.12 -18.32 -14.15
CA LYS A 188 -11.30 -19.75 -13.84
C LYS A 188 -11.92 -20.01 -12.46
N GLY A 189 -12.38 -18.96 -11.77
CA GLY A 189 -13.09 -19.08 -10.48
C GLY A 189 -12.17 -19.01 -9.26
N SER A 190 -10.96 -18.47 -9.42
CA SER A 190 -10.12 -18.11 -8.28
C SER A 190 -10.39 -16.69 -7.80
N GLU A 191 -10.14 -16.45 -6.53
CA GLU A 191 -10.02 -15.14 -5.92
C GLU A 191 -8.56 -14.94 -5.48
N LEU A 192 -7.96 -13.85 -5.93
CA LEU A 192 -6.53 -13.59 -5.75
C LEU A 192 -6.32 -12.43 -4.79
N TYR A 193 -5.36 -12.57 -3.89
CA TYR A 193 -4.91 -11.50 -2.99
C TYR A 193 -3.47 -11.17 -3.35
N ILE A 194 -3.27 -9.98 -3.90
CA ILE A 194 -2.04 -9.59 -4.59
C ILE A 194 -1.39 -8.44 -3.83
N ALA A 195 -0.09 -8.53 -3.62
CA ALA A 195 0.77 -7.43 -3.20
C ALA A 195 1.90 -7.25 -4.23
N ALA A 196 2.19 -6.02 -4.62
CA ALA A 196 3.30 -5.71 -5.53
C ALA A 196 4.01 -4.43 -5.12
N GLY A 197 5.25 -4.27 -5.55
CA GLY A 197 5.98 -3.03 -5.29
C GLY A 197 7.35 -2.95 -5.96
N PRO A 198 7.96 -1.76 -5.92
CA PRO A 198 9.36 -1.55 -6.29
C PRO A 198 10.32 -2.02 -5.19
N HIS A 199 11.58 -2.25 -5.56
CA HIS A 199 12.67 -2.43 -4.62
C HIS A 199 14.02 -1.96 -5.16
N GLY A 200 14.87 -1.45 -4.27
CA GLY A 200 16.20 -0.95 -4.58
C GLY A 200 16.18 0.31 -5.45
N GLN A 201 17.35 0.72 -5.93
CA GLN A 201 17.54 1.89 -6.79
C GLN A 201 18.50 1.56 -7.94
N GLY A 202 18.24 2.08 -9.13
CA GLY A 202 19.15 1.96 -10.28
C GLY A 202 18.67 1.00 -11.37
N GLY A 203 17.41 1.09 -11.79
CA GLY A 203 16.90 0.34 -12.95
C GLY A 203 17.49 0.84 -14.28
N ALA A 204 17.34 0.04 -15.36
CA ALA A 204 17.87 0.37 -16.69
C ALA A 204 16.78 0.42 -17.77
N GLY A 205 16.44 1.64 -18.17
CA GLY A 205 15.46 1.94 -19.21
C GLY A 205 16.05 1.82 -20.62
N THR A 206 15.33 2.33 -21.62
CA THR A 206 15.85 2.45 -23.01
C THR A 206 17.04 3.39 -23.10
N ASP A 207 17.13 4.35 -22.16
CA ASP A 207 18.17 5.37 -22.11
C ASP A 207 19.30 4.99 -21.13
N GLY A 208 19.39 3.71 -20.76
CA GLY A 208 20.39 3.20 -19.82
C GLY A 208 19.97 3.26 -18.35
N LYS A 209 20.96 3.02 -17.47
CA LYS A 209 20.76 2.97 -16.02
C LYS A 209 20.47 4.37 -15.45
N LYS A 210 19.45 4.49 -14.61
CA LYS A 210 19.13 5.73 -13.88
C LYS A 210 18.75 5.39 -12.45
N ASP A 211 19.18 6.22 -11.51
CA ASP A 211 18.74 6.13 -10.11
C ASP A 211 17.46 6.95 -9.87
N VAL A 212 17.28 8.02 -10.64
CA VAL A 212 16.16 8.97 -10.54
C VAL A 212 15.77 9.47 -11.93
N ILE A 213 14.47 9.71 -12.15
CA ILE A 213 13.93 10.49 -13.29
C ILE A 213 13.14 11.71 -12.80
N GLY A 214 12.71 12.58 -13.73
CA GLY A 214 11.98 13.80 -13.40
C GLY A 214 12.89 14.91 -12.87
N HIS A 215 12.28 16.02 -12.42
CA HIS A 215 13.00 17.23 -12.05
C HIS A 215 12.41 17.89 -10.80
N GLY A 216 13.22 18.69 -10.12
CA GLY A 216 12.80 19.49 -8.97
C GLY A 216 12.11 18.65 -7.88
N PRO A 217 10.93 19.06 -7.40
CA PRO A 217 10.23 18.39 -6.31
C PRO A 217 9.54 17.07 -6.70
N THR A 218 9.52 16.72 -7.99
CA THR A 218 8.91 15.47 -8.52
C THR A 218 9.97 14.54 -9.10
N LYS A 219 11.19 14.58 -8.54
CA LYS A 219 12.21 13.53 -8.77
C LYS A 219 11.68 12.18 -8.27
N ILE A 220 11.73 11.17 -9.12
CA ILE A 220 11.16 9.84 -8.87
C ILE A 220 12.30 8.84 -8.81
N GLU A 221 12.38 8.08 -7.73
CA GLU A 221 13.31 6.97 -7.62
C GLU A 221 13.00 5.90 -8.67
N VAL A 222 14.03 5.47 -9.39
CA VAL A 222 13.94 4.37 -10.35
C VAL A 222 14.33 3.09 -9.63
N PRO A 223 13.40 2.13 -9.45
CA PRO A 223 13.71 0.93 -8.70
C PRO A 223 14.66 0.02 -9.47
N ALA A 224 15.49 -0.74 -8.76
CA ALA A 224 16.36 -1.76 -9.38
C ALA A 224 15.58 -3.03 -9.75
N ALA A 225 14.48 -3.31 -9.06
CA ALA A 225 13.63 -4.46 -9.27
C ALA A 225 12.17 -4.15 -8.95
N VAL A 226 11.27 -4.98 -9.48
CA VAL A 226 9.86 -5.03 -9.08
C VAL A 226 9.52 -6.44 -8.61
N TRP A 227 8.66 -6.54 -7.60
CA TRP A 227 8.23 -7.81 -7.01
C TRP A 227 6.71 -7.89 -6.99
N LYS A 228 6.17 -9.11 -7.03
CA LYS A 228 4.74 -9.40 -6.88
C LYS A 228 4.57 -10.71 -6.12
N VAL A 229 3.67 -10.71 -5.16
CA VAL A 229 3.26 -11.86 -4.34
C VAL A 229 1.75 -12.03 -4.48
N VAL A 230 1.31 -13.25 -4.73
CA VAL A 230 -0.09 -13.61 -5.00
C VAL A 230 -0.46 -14.81 -4.14
N LEU A 231 -1.54 -14.71 -3.39
CA LEU A 231 -2.24 -15.85 -2.80
C LEU A 231 -3.47 -16.15 -3.66
N VAL A 232 -3.62 -17.40 -4.08
CA VAL A 232 -4.71 -17.87 -4.95
C VAL A 232 -5.61 -18.79 -4.14
N LEU A 233 -6.88 -18.40 -4.01
CA LEU A 233 -7.90 -19.18 -3.30
C LEU A 233 -9.07 -19.48 -4.24
N PRO A 234 -9.88 -20.51 -3.97
CA PRO A 234 -11.21 -20.60 -4.54
C PRO A 234 -12.03 -19.34 -4.22
N SER A 235 -12.84 -18.86 -5.15
CA SER A 235 -13.76 -17.75 -4.88
C SER A 235 -14.75 -18.09 -3.76
N GLY A 236 -15.17 -17.08 -2.99
CA GLY A 236 -16.26 -17.22 -2.00
C GLY A 236 -15.76 -17.40 -0.57
N ASP A 237 -15.22 -16.32 0.01
CA ASP A 237 -14.78 -16.22 1.41
C ASP A 237 -13.83 -17.31 1.90
N ALA A 238 -13.18 -18.05 0.99
CA ALA A 238 -12.26 -19.13 1.33
C ALA A 238 -11.15 -18.67 2.28
N VAL A 239 -10.78 -19.57 3.20
CA VAL A 239 -9.66 -19.40 4.13
C VAL A 239 -8.48 -20.21 3.59
N PRO A 240 -7.26 -19.65 3.53
CA PRO A 240 -6.08 -20.39 3.07
C PRO A 240 -5.79 -21.60 3.95
N ASP A 241 -5.43 -22.72 3.32
CA ASP A 241 -4.81 -23.87 3.95
C ASP A 241 -3.36 -24.03 3.46
N ALA A 242 -2.61 -24.99 4.01
CA ALA A 242 -1.21 -25.24 3.66
C ALA A 242 -0.98 -25.74 2.22
N ARG A 243 -2.05 -25.93 1.44
CA ARG A 243 -2.04 -26.35 0.02
C ARG A 243 -2.48 -25.23 -0.91
N ALA A 244 -2.94 -24.09 -0.41
CA ALA A 244 -3.28 -22.94 -1.22
C ALA A 244 -2.09 -22.57 -2.11
N ARG A 245 -2.38 -22.18 -3.35
CA ARG A 245 -1.35 -21.83 -4.32
C ARG A 245 -0.87 -20.41 -4.04
N THR A 246 0.45 -20.22 -4.09
CA THR A 246 1.08 -18.91 -4.03
C THR A 246 2.01 -18.70 -5.20
N ILE A 247 2.03 -17.50 -5.76
CA ILE A 247 2.98 -17.09 -6.81
C ILE A 247 3.77 -15.91 -6.27
N ALA A 248 5.11 -15.96 -6.37
CA ALA A 248 5.96 -14.83 -6.07
C ALA A 248 7.02 -14.66 -7.16
N VAL A 249 7.28 -13.43 -7.57
CA VAL A 249 8.32 -13.09 -8.54
C VAL A 249 9.19 -11.94 -8.07
N TRP A 250 10.43 -11.94 -8.55
CA TRP A 250 11.38 -10.84 -8.44
C TRP A 250 12.00 -10.54 -9.81
N MET A 251 11.50 -9.51 -10.49
CA MET A 251 11.98 -9.14 -11.82
C MET A 251 12.99 -8.00 -11.73
N PRO A 252 14.16 -8.10 -12.38
CA PRO A 252 15.04 -6.94 -12.53
C PRO A 252 14.30 -5.86 -13.35
N ASN A 253 14.45 -4.60 -12.94
CA ASN A 253 13.85 -3.48 -13.65
C ASN A 253 14.76 -3.00 -14.78
N ASP A 254 14.98 -3.87 -15.76
CA ASP A 254 15.86 -3.62 -16.89
C ASP A 254 15.32 -4.18 -18.23
N GLN A 255 16.12 -4.03 -19.29
CA GLN A 255 15.76 -4.48 -20.64
C GLN A 255 15.94 -6.00 -20.87
N THR A 256 16.42 -6.76 -19.88
CA THR A 256 16.70 -8.21 -20.01
C THR A 256 15.47 -9.07 -19.78
N VAL A 257 14.39 -8.49 -19.24
CA VAL A 257 13.16 -9.23 -18.93
C VAL A 257 12.51 -9.77 -20.20
N THR A 258 12.20 -11.07 -20.19
CA THR A 258 11.52 -11.78 -21.29
C THR A 258 10.06 -12.08 -20.95
N ASP A 259 9.28 -12.56 -21.91
CA ASP A 259 7.87 -12.95 -21.70
C ASP A 259 7.69 -14.11 -20.70
N ASP A 260 8.71 -14.95 -20.52
CA ASP A 260 8.64 -16.08 -19.59
C ASP A 260 8.86 -15.61 -18.15
N TRP A 261 7.79 -15.09 -17.55
CA TRP A 261 7.81 -14.55 -16.19
C TRP A 261 8.25 -15.58 -15.13
N LYS A 262 8.10 -16.87 -15.41
CA LYS A 262 8.46 -17.96 -14.50
C LYS A 262 9.96 -18.03 -14.22
N LYS A 263 10.80 -17.49 -15.11
CA LYS A 263 12.25 -17.35 -14.88
C LYS A 263 12.60 -16.48 -13.68
N TYR A 264 11.67 -15.65 -13.25
CA TYR A 264 11.81 -14.72 -12.14
C TYR A 264 11.04 -15.19 -10.90
N ALA A 265 10.51 -16.42 -10.90
CA ALA A 265 9.80 -16.97 -9.77
C ALA A 265 10.75 -17.17 -8.58
N VAL A 266 10.29 -16.75 -7.41
CA VAL A 266 10.98 -16.87 -6.12
C VAL A 266 9.98 -17.37 -5.07
N THR A 267 10.45 -17.60 -3.85
CA THR A 267 9.55 -17.85 -2.72
C THR A 267 9.05 -16.54 -2.11
N ILE A 268 7.90 -16.56 -1.41
CA ILE A 268 7.46 -15.38 -0.64
C ILE A 268 8.50 -15.05 0.45
N ALA A 269 9.06 -16.08 1.10
CA ALA A 269 10.09 -15.90 2.11
C ALA A 269 11.31 -15.12 1.58
N GLU A 270 11.70 -15.34 0.33
CA GLU A 270 12.77 -14.57 -0.32
C GLU A 270 12.37 -13.11 -0.57
N VAL A 271 11.12 -12.84 -0.98
CA VAL A 271 10.63 -11.46 -1.10
C VAL A 271 10.60 -10.77 0.27
N GLU A 272 10.15 -11.46 1.34
CA GLU A 272 10.21 -10.94 2.71
C GLU A 272 11.66 -10.64 3.14
N GLN A 273 12.60 -11.54 2.84
CA GLN A 273 14.01 -11.34 3.18
C GLN A 273 14.59 -10.10 2.51
N ARG A 274 14.28 -9.88 1.22
CA ARG A 274 14.81 -8.75 0.44
C ARG A 274 14.15 -7.42 0.84
N THR A 275 12.85 -7.43 1.13
CA THR A 275 12.08 -6.20 1.38
C THR A 275 11.99 -5.81 2.86
N GLY A 276 12.15 -6.77 3.77
CA GLY A 276 11.83 -6.61 5.19
C GLY A 276 10.32 -6.63 5.50
N TYR A 277 9.46 -6.88 4.51
CA TYR A 277 8.01 -6.94 4.68
C TYR A 277 7.55 -8.32 5.19
N LYS A 278 6.30 -8.39 5.64
CA LYS A 278 5.60 -9.62 6.01
C LYS A 278 4.31 -9.75 5.22
N PHE A 279 4.24 -10.72 4.32
CA PHE A 279 3.06 -10.92 3.49
C PHE A 279 2.05 -11.84 4.18
N PHE A 280 0.77 -11.55 4.00
CA PHE A 280 -0.35 -12.29 4.60
C PHE A 280 -0.24 -12.50 6.13
N PRO A 281 0.11 -11.47 6.93
CA PRO A 281 0.38 -11.63 8.36
C PRO A 281 -0.83 -12.06 9.19
N LEU A 282 -2.05 -11.97 8.65
CA LEU A 282 -3.27 -12.43 9.33
C LEU A 282 -3.62 -13.90 9.05
N VAL A 283 -2.84 -14.58 8.19
CA VAL A 283 -2.94 -16.03 8.00
C VAL A 283 -2.26 -16.73 9.17
N PRO A 284 -2.86 -17.78 9.78
CA PRO A 284 -2.24 -18.55 10.85
C PRO A 284 -0.81 -18.99 10.52
N GLU A 285 0.09 -18.91 11.49
CA GLU A 285 1.53 -19.06 11.25
C GLU A 285 1.92 -20.42 10.65
N ASP A 286 1.26 -21.49 11.09
CA ASP A 286 1.46 -22.85 10.57
C ASP A 286 1.11 -22.96 9.09
N VAL A 287 0.00 -22.33 8.67
CA VAL A 287 -0.40 -22.23 7.27
C VAL A 287 0.56 -21.32 6.50
N ALA A 288 0.84 -20.12 7.04
CA ALA A 288 1.68 -19.13 6.39
C ALA A 288 3.11 -19.67 6.14
N ALA A 289 3.68 -20.41 7.08
CA ALA A 289 5.01 -21.01 6.93
C ALA A 289 5.05 -22.00 5.73
N ALA A 290 4.03 -22.84 5.58
CA ALA A 290 3.93 -23.77 4.46
C ALA A 290 3.77 -23.07 3.11
N LEU A 291 3.01 -21.97 3.07
CA LEU A 291 2.79 -21.17 1.86
C LEU A 291 4.06 -20.42 1.45
N LYS A 292 4.78 -19.83 2.42
CA LYS A 292 5.88 -18.90 2.12
C LYS A 292 7.16 -19.58 1.65
N GLY A 293 7.34 -20.87 1.96
CA GLY A 293 8.56 -21.62 1.62
C GLY A 293 8.58 -22.26 0.24
N ARG A 294 7.50 -22.15 -0.55
CA ARG A 294 7.38 -22.83 -1.85
C ARG A 294 7.41 -21.82 -3.00
N ALA A 295 8.23 -22.08 -4.01
CA ALA A 295 8.14 -21.38 -5.28
C ALA A 295 7.08 -22.06 -6.14
N ASP A 296 6.27 -21.28 -6.86
CA ASP A 296 5.27 -21.82 -7.78
C ASP A 296 5.95 -22.58 -8.92
N ALA A 297 5.51 -23.81 -9.17
CA ALA A 297 6.04 -24.63 -10.26
C ALA A 297 5.39 -24.31 -11.63
N GLY A 298 4.44 -23.38 -11.69
CA GLY A 298 3.58 -23.15 -12.85
C GLY A 298 2.35 -24.08 -12.87
N PRO A 299 1.46 -23.92 -13.87
CA PRO A 299 0.37 -24.86 -14.14
C PRO A 299 0.87 -26.22 -14.63
#